data_AF-A0A3L8DRH9-F1
#
_entry.id   AF-A0A3L8DRH9-F1
#
_cell.length_a   1.000
_cell.length_b   1.000
_cell.length_c   1.000
_cell.angle_alpha   90.00
_cell.angle_beta   90.00
_cell.angle_gamma   90.00
#
_symmetry.space_group_name_H-M   'P 1'
#
loop_
_entity.id
_entity.type
_entity.pdbx_description
1 polymer ?
#
loop_
_entity_poly.entity_id
_entity_poly.type
_entity_poly.pdbx_seq_one_letter_code
_entity_poly.pdbx_strand_id
1 'polypeptide(L)'
;MPNGANLGYICVNDLVKHARVNCAGKKPRSVYQRLPTLRQKSEMAKKNGNDKTAYILLKRWLDTVKWLKKTQDYKDRKSIYSTNMTVDQINEVKNILADLRQKLEIRYEHSSKKHNDAVEKMEVDRYLIIDVRQKAHYDGSKITFDKCINIPQSEIKPGELGYKFANCFHKDKQSFDLFKHRSAQHVDIIILVDWNTTQETLTTSTYLNILKDIFEKCDAGTKHKKIKIFNGSYQEWLMTYPTFTTNSNMAVPEFNDVANAQQFENPDAPCGPTRHPDAENCFYFLLIGFYYICVYCICAYWLCYTCVHFYLISVITC
;
A
#
# COMPACT_ATOMS: atom_id res chain seq x y z
N MET A 1 -8.12 13.91 34.65
CA MET A 1 -8.18 13.49 33.23
C MET A 1 -7.75 12.03 33.13
N PRO A 2 -8.34 11.28 32.21
CA PRO A 2 -7.56 10.44 31.30
C PRO A 2 -7.81 10.91 29.85
N ASN A 3 -6.74 11.11 29.09
CA ASN A 3 -6.79 11.38 27.65
C ASN A 3 -7.44 10.16 26.97
N GLY A 4 -8.69 10.36 26.53
CA GLY A 4 -9.50 9.32 25.94
C GLY A 4 -8.96 8.94 24.58
N ALA A 5 -8.45 7.71 24.49
CA ALA A 5 -8.33 6.98 23.24
C ALA A 5 -9.56 7.23 22.37
N ASN A 6 -9.33 7.53 21.09
CA ASN A 6 -10.35 7.73 20.08
C ASN A 6 -11.10 6.40 19.88
N LEU A 7 -12.08 6.11 20.74
CA LEU A 7 -12.96 4.96 20.64
C LEU A 7 -13.68 5.07 19.30
N GLY A 8 -13.21 4.30 18.32
CA GLY A 8 -13.74 4.26 16.96
C GLY A 8 -15.13 3.63 16.94
N TYR A 9 -16.16 4.41 17.23
CA TYR A 9 -17.54 3.97 17.05
C TYR A 9 -17.85 3.86 15.54
N ILE A 10 -18.31 2.69 15.12
CA ILE A 10 -18.52 2.32 13.72
C ILE A 10 -20.00 2.50 13.31
N CYS A 11 -20.93 2.48 14.27
CA CYS A 11 -22.35 2.76 13.99
C CYS A 11 -23.06 3.50 15.14
N VAL A 12 -24.26 4.04 14.85
CA VAL A 12 -25.12 4.71 15.84
C VAL A 12 -25.52 3.76 16.99
N ASN A 13 -25.72 2.47 16.70
CA ASN A 13 -26.12 1.50 17.73
C ASN A 13 -25.06 1.33 18.83
N ASP A 14 -23.78 1.50 18.50
CA ASP A 14 -22.71 1.46 19.50
C ASP A 14 -22.79 2.66 20.43
N LEU A 15 -23.09 3.85 19.90
CA LEU A 15 -23.32 5.05 20.71
C LEU A 15 -24.51 4.85 21.66
N VAL A 16 -25.58 4.19 21.21
CA VAL A 16 -26.73 3.85 22.06
C VAL A 16 -26.34 2.91 23.19
N LYS A 17 -25.49 1.90 22.94
CA LYS A 17 -24.96 1.01 23.99
C LYS A 17 -24.14 1.80 25.02
N HIS A 18 -23.25 2.68 24.57
CA HIS A 18 -22.44 3.52 25.45
C HIS A 18 -23.25 4.56 26.24
N ALA A 19 -24.41 4.95 25.72
CA ALA A 19 -25.31 5.86 26.40
C ALA A 19 -26.15 5.22 27.52
N ARG A 20 -26.09 3.90 27.72
CA ARG A 20 -26.82 3.24 28.80
C ARG A 20 -26.34 3.75 30.17
N VAL A 21 -27.28 4.08 31.05
CA VAL A 21 -27.00 4.55 32.42
C VAL A 21 -27.50 3.50 33.41
N ASN A 22 -26.63 3.05 34.32
CA ASN A 22 -27.05 2.26 35.47
C ASN A 22 -27.44 3.20 36.63
N CYS A 23 -28.74 3.23 36.93
CA CYS A 23 -29.31 3.99 38.04
C CYS A 23 -29.71 3.10 39.24
N ALA A 24 -29.44 1.79 39.21
CA ALA A 24 -29.76 0.88 40.30
C ALA A 24 -29.05 1.31 41.60
N GLY A 25 -29.78 1.27 42.72
CA GLY A 25 -29.27 1.65 44.04
C GLY A 25 -29.06 3.15 44.27
N LYS A 26 -29.36 4.03 43.29
CA LYS A 26 -29.15 5.48 43.42
C LYS A 26 -30.41 6.20 43.90
N LYS A 27 -30.24 7.20 44.76
CA LYS A 27 -31.34 8.09 45.19
C LYS A 27 -31.83 8.96 44.00
N PRO A 28 -33.14 8.98 43.67
CA PRO A 28 -33.65 9.72 42.51
C PRO A 28 -33.30 11.21 42.51
N ARG A 29 -33.36 11.86 43.69
CA ARG A 29 -32.96 13.27 43.85
C ARG A 29 -31.51 13.54 43.46
N SER A 30 -30.58 12.68 43.87
CA SER A 30 -29.15 12.79 43.52
C SER A 30 -28.91 12.59 42.02
N VAL A 31 -29.73 11.77 41.36
CA VAL A 31 -29.68 11.55 39.92
C VAL A 31 -30.21 12.78 39.17
N TYR A 32 -31.33 13.36 39.62
CA TYR A 32 -31.93 14.56 39.05
C TYR A 32 -30.98 15.77 39.06
N GLN A 33 -30.26 15.99 40.16
CA GLN A 33 -29.30 17.10 40.30
C GLN A 33 -28.19 17.09 39.22
N ARG A 34 -27.95 15.96 38.55
CA ARG A 34 -26.91 15.83 37.51
C ARG A 34 -27.40 16.20 36.11
N LEU A 35 -28.72 16.28 35.90
CA LEU A 35 -29.31 16.52 34.58
C LEU A 35 -28.85 17.84 33.94
N PRO A 36 -28.77 18.98 34.65
CA PRO A 36 -28.30 20.24 34.05
C PRO A 36 -26.87 20.15 33.54
N THR A 37 -25.97 19.52 34.31
CA THR A 37 -24.57 19.32 33.90
C THR A 37 -24.46 18.42 32.67
N LEU A 38 -25.31 17.40 32.55
CA LEU A 38 -25.36 16.56 31.34
C LEU A 38 -25.75 17.38 30.10
N ARG A 39 -26.76 18.24 30.21
CA ARG A 39 -27.18 19.16 29.14
C ARG A 39 -26.07 20.15 28.77
N GLN A 40 -25.46 20.80 29.76
CA GLN A 40 -24.39 21.76 29.49
C GLN A 40 -23.20 21.10 28.75
N LYS A 41 -22.82 19.88 29.14
CA LYS A 41 -21.76 19.14 28.48
C LYS A 41 -22.13 18.71 27.06
N SER A 42 -23.39 18.38 26.78
CA SER A 42 -23.81 18.06 25.41
C SER A 42 -23.76 19.28 24.50
N GLU A 43 -24.19 20.44 25.00
CA GLU A 43 -24.10 21.69 24.24
C GLU A 43 -22.65 22.07 23.93
N MET A 44 -21.75 21.93 24.89
CA MET A 44 -20.32 22.16 24.67
C MET A 44 -19.72 21.17 23.65
N ALA A 45 -20.11 19.89 23.72
CA ALA A 45 -19.67 18.90 22.74
C ALA A 45 -20.18 19.23 21.32
N LYS A 46 -21.42 19.71 21.19
CA LYS A 46 -22.00 20.15 19.91
C LYS A 46 -21.27 21.37 19.35
N LYS A 47 -20.98 22.38 20.19
CA LYS A 47 -20.18 23.57 19.81
C LYS A 47 -18.78 23.19 19.32
N ASN A 48 -18.18 22.15 19.90
CA ASN A 48 -16.86 21.64 19.52
C ASN A 48 -16.90 20.68 18.31
N GLY A 49 -18.05 20.51 17.65
CA GLY A 49 -18.21 19.57 16.52
C GLY A 49 -18.17 18.08 16.90
N ASN A 50 -18.11 17.75 18.20
CA ASN A 50 -18.10 16.37 18.69
C ASN A 50 -19.53 15.82 18.83
N ASP A 51 -20.17 15.64 17.69
CA ASP A 51 -21.56 15.16 17.60
C ASP A 51 -21.77 13.79 18.26
N LYS A 52 -20.76 12.90 18.24
CA LYS A 52 -20.81 11.59 18.91
C LYS A 52 -21.00 11.76 20.42
N THR A 53 -20.19 12.62 21.02
CA THR A 53 -20.26 12.91 22.46
C THR A 53 -21.54 13.63 22.83
N ALA A 54 -21.98 14.59 22.00
CA ALA A 54 -23.26 15.28 22.19
C ALA A 54 -24.43 14.28 22.17
N TYR A 55 -24.46 13.35 21.22
CA TYR A 55 -25.47 12.30 21.11
C TYR A 55 -25.50 11.40 22.34
N ILE A 56 -24.35 10.89 22.79
CA ILE A 56 -24.25 10.01 23.98
C ILE A 56 -24.79 10.73 25.22
N LEU A 57 -24.41 12.00 25.43
CA LEU A 57 -24.80 12.77 26.61
C LEU A 57 -26.31 13.08 26.62
N LEU A 58 -26.89 13.45 25.47
CA LEU A 58 -28.33 13.68 25.35
C LEU A 58 -29.14 12.38 25.49
N LYS A 59 -28.65 11.27 24.94
CA LYS A 59 -29.28 9.96 25.10
C LYS A 59 -29.27 9.53 26.57
N ARG A 60 -28.13 9.68 27.26
CA ARG A 60 -28.00 9.46 28.71
C ARG A 60 -28.98 10.30 29.51
N TRP A 61 -29.08 11.59 29.17
CA TRP A 61 -30.02 12.50 29.81
C TRP A 61 -31.47 12.00 29.65
N LEU A 62 -31.87 11.62 28.44
CA LEU A 62 -33.23 11.17 28.15
C LEU A 62 -33.57 9.85 28.86
N ASP A 63 -32.63 8.90 28.88
CA ASP A 63 -32.83 7.62 29.56
C ASP A 63 -32.87 7.79 31.08
N THR A 64 -32.10 8.73 31.63
CA THR A 64 -32.16 9.13 33.05
C THR A 64 -33.52 9.75 33.40
N VAL A 65 -34.02 10.64 32.54
CA VAL A 65 -35.35 11.24 32.68
C VAL A 65 -36.46 10.19 32.65
N LYS A 66 -36.38 9.22 31.73
CA LYS A 66 -37.31 8.09 31.66
C LYS A 66 -37.26 7.23 32.92
N TRP A 67 -36.07 6.98 33.47
CA TRP A 67 -35.93 6.23 34.72
C TRP A 67 -36.54 6.98 35.90
N LEU A 68 -36.23 8.28 36.06
CA LEU A 68 -36.79 9.12 37.14
C LEU A 68 -38.33 9.10 37.14
N LYS A 69 -38.95 9.25 35.96
CA LYS A 69 -40.42 9.22 35.81
C LYS A 69 -41.07 7.90 36.25
N LYS A 70 -40.31 6.80 36.32
CA LYS A 70 -40.80 5.49 36.80
C LYS A 70 -40.69 5.31 38.32
N THR A 71 -39.86 6.12 38.98
CA THR A 71 -39.64 6.00 40.43
C THR A 71 -40.87 6.47 41.22
N GLN A 72 -41.13 5.83 42.37
CA GLN A 72 -42.24 6.23 43.24
C GLN A 72 -42.04 7.66 43.78
N ASP A 73 -40.80 8.00 44.12
CA ASP A 73 -40.41 9.34 44.57
C ASP A 73 -40.82 10.47 43.60
N TYR A 74 -40.70 10.23 42.29
CA TYR A 74 -41.14 11.20 41.28
C TYR A 74 -42.67 11.33 41.25
N LYS A 75 -43.40 10.22 41.41
CA LYS A 75 -44.87 10.22 41.42
C LYS A 75 -45.40 11.00 42.62
N ASP A 76 -44.80 10.81 43.78
CA ASP A 76 -45.22 11.44 45.04
C ASP A 76 -44.81 12.93 45.10
N ARG A 77 -43.66 13.30 44.52
CA ARG A 77 -43.05 14.63 44.65
C ARG A 77 -42.72 15.30 43.31
N LYS A 78 -43.66 15.25 42.37
CA LYS A 78 -43.49 15.73 40.99
C LYS A 78 -42.96 17.17 40.88
N SER A 79 -43.40 18.08 41.76
CA SER A 79 -43.02 19.50 41.73
C SER A 79 -41.52 19.75 41.87
N ILE A 80 -40.79 18.89 42.60
CA ILE A 80 -39.34 19.00 42.82
C ILE A 80 -38.56 18.76 41.52
N TYR A 81 -39.13 17.99 40.60
CA TYR A 81 -38.47 17.52 39.37
C TYR A 81 -38.80 18.36 38.13
N SER A 82 -39.63 19.40 38.26
CA SER A 82 -40.23 20.10 37.12
C SER A 82 -39.26 20.99 36.35
N THR A 83 -38.27 21.61 37.00
CA THR A 83 -37.43 22.68 36.41
C THR A 83 -36.57 22.20 35.24
N ASN A 84 -36.09 20.96 35.26
CA ASN A 84 -35.14 20.42 34.27
C ASN A 84 -35.68 19.21 33.49
N MET A 85 -36.99 18.96 33.57
CA MET A 85 -37.65 17.83 32.91
C MET A 85 -39.03 18.22 32.37
N THR A 86 -39.19 19.48 31.95
CA THR A 86 -40.46 19.94 31.35
C THR A 86 -40.74 19.16 30.06
N VAL A 87 -42.02 19.13 29.66
CA VAL A 87 -42.42 18.45 28.43
C VAL A 87 -41.69 19.07 27.23
N ASP A 88 -41.55 20.39 27.20
CA ASP A 88 -40.87 21.13 26.14
C ASP A 88 -39.39 20.79 26.07
N GLN A 89 -38.68 20.79 27.22
CA GLN A 89 -37.27 20.40 27.26
C GLN A 89 -37.06 18.95 26.80
N ILE A 90 -37.96 18.04 27.16
CA ILE A 90 -37.88 16.64 26.73
C ILE A 90 -38.08 16.53 25.22
N ASN A 91 -39.04 17.27 24.67
CA ASN A 91 -39.31 17.27 23.23
C ASN A 91 -38.17 17.92 22.44
N GLU A 92 -37.61 19.01 22.94
CA GLU A 92 -36.41 19.63 22.38
C GLU A 92 -35.23 18.64 22.34
N VAL A 93 -34.94 17.93 23.44
CA VAL A 93 -33.88 16.88 23.45
C VAL A 93 -34.17 15.80 22.43
N LYS A 94 -35.42 15.33 22.32
CA LYS A 94 -35.78 14.30 21.34
C LYS A 94 -35.51 14.78 19.92
N ASN A 95 -35.87 16.03 19.60
CA ASN A 95 -35.65 16.61 18.28
C ASN A 95 -34.16 16.73 17.97
N ILE A 96 -33.36 17.26 18.90
CA ILE A 96 -31.90 17.35 18.74
C ILE A 96 -31.27 15.96 18.60
N LEU A 97 -31.76 14.99 19.37
CA LEU A 97 -31.26 13.62 19.32
C LEU A 97 -31.59 12.94 17.99
N ALA A 98 -32.76 13.22 17.41
CA ALA A 98 -33.16 12.72 16.10
C ALA A 98 -32.28 13.33 14.98
N ASP A 99 -32.06 14.65 15.02
CA ASP A 99 -31.17 15.35 14.09
C ASP A 99 -29.73 14.80 14.17
N LEU A 100 -29.17 14.68 15.38
CA LEU A 100 -27.85 14.10 15.59
C LEU A 100 -27.78 12.64 15.12
N ARG A 101 -28.84 11.86 15.34
CA ARG A 101 -28.93 10.46 14.88
C ARG A 101 -28.81 10.40 13.37
N GLN A 102 -29.65 11.16 12.67
CA GLN A 102 -29.65 11.23 11.20
C GLN A 102 -28.29 11.70 10.68
N LYS A 103 -27.73 12.77 11.26
CA LYS A 103 -26.40 13.29 10.89
C LYS A 103 -25.28 12.26 11.11
N LEU A 104 -25.37 11.42 12.15
CA LEU A 104 -24.40 10.35 12.40
C LEU A 104 -24.61 9.16 11.47
N GLU A 105 -25.85 8.77 11.19
CA GLU A 105 -26.20 7.73 10.22
C GLU A 105 -25.69 8.08 8.82
N ILE A 106 -25.97 9.29 8.33
CA ILE A 106 -25.46 9.78 7.05
C ILE A 106 -23.93 9.72 7.01
N ARG A 107 -23.24 10.12 8.09
CA ARG A 107 -21.77 10.04 8.15
C ARG A 107 -21.25 8.62 8.10
N TYR A 108 -21.87 7.70 8.83
CA TYR A 108 -21.47 6.29 8.82
C TYR A 108 -21.82 5.61 7.50
N GLU A 109 -22.95 5.96 6.87
CA GLU A 109 -23.34 5.49 5.54
C GLU A 109 -22.42 6.03 4.44
N HIS A 110 -22.05 7.32 4.46
CA HIS A 110 -21.07 7.86 3.52
C HIS A 110 -19.68 7.26 3.73
N SER A 111 -19.27 7.02 4.98
CA SER A 111 -18.02 6.34 5.29
C SER A 111 -18.05 4.87 4.83
N SER A 112 -19.20 4.20 4.94
CA SER A 112 -19.41 2.83 4.47
C SER A 112 -19.48 2.75 2.95
N LYS A 113 -20.20 3.66 2.28
CA LYS A 113 -20.28 3.77 0.81
C LYS A 113 -18.95 4.14 0.17
N LYS A 114 -18.18 5.09 0.75
CA LYS A 114 -16.81 5.36 0.31
C LYS A 114 -15.91 4.12 0.44
N HIS A 115 -16.16 3.28 1.44
CA HIS A 115 -15.50 1.99 1.59
C HIS A 115 -16.04 0.95 0.59
N ASN A 116 -17.34 0.95 0.28
CA ASN A 116 -17.99 0.01 -0.63
C ASN A 116 -17.73 0.33 -2.11
N ASP A 117 -17.67 1.59 -2.53
CA ASP A 117 -17.27 2.01 -3.87
C ASP A 117 -15.78 1.70 -4.12
N ALA A 118 -14.97 1.64 -3.05
CA ALA A 118 -13.61 1.12 -3.09
C ALA A 118 -13.57 -0.43 -3.07
N VAL A 119 -14.54 -1.09 -2.43
CA VAL A 119 -14.62 -2.55 -2.25
C VAL A 119 -15.34 -3.28 -3.40
N GLU A 120 -16.27 -2.66 -4.13
CA GLU A 120 -16.86 -3.23 -5.36
C GLU A 120 -15.85 -3.28 -6.53
N LYS A 121 -14.64 -2.73 -6.33
CA LYS A 121 -13.47 -2.96 -7.18
C LYS A 121 -12.46 -3.96 -6.61
N MET A 122 -12.72 -4.59 -5.47
CA MET A 122 -11.84 -5.59 -4.87
C MET A 122 -12.29 -7.03 -5.20
N GLU A 123 -11.83 -7.55 -6.34
CA GLU A 123 -11.02 -8.77 -6.21
C GLU A 123 -9.92 -8.43 -5.20
N VAL A 124 -9.71 -9.22 -4.15
CA VAL A 124 -8.50 -9.06 -3.33
C VAL A 124 -7.33 -9.32 -4.28
N ASP A 125 -6.69 -8.24 -4.75
CA ASP A 125 -5.55 -8.33 -5.65
C ASP A 125 -4.55 -9.32 -5.03
N ARG A 126 -4.14 -10.31 -5.81
CA ARG A 126 -3.20 -11.34 -5.35
C ARG A 126 -1.80 -10.76 -5.46
N TYR A 127 -1.15 -10.54 -4.32
CA TYR A 127 0.16 -9.92 -4.26
C TYR A 127 1.29 -10.96 -4.20
N LEU A 128 2.43 -10.61 -4.79
CA LEU A 128 3.74 -11.25 -4.56
C LEU A 128 4.76 -10.14 -4.30
N ILE A 129 5.43 -10.19 -3.16
CA ILE A 129 6.55 -9.30 -2.84
C ILE A 129 7.83 -9.99 -3.26
N ILE A 130 8.67 -9.28 -4.03
CA ILE A 130 10.01 -9.71 -4.40
C ILE A 130 10.99 -8.71 -3.80
N ASP A 131 11.69 -9.14 -2.76
CA ASP A 131 12.74 -8.40 -2.11
C ASP A 131 14.07 -8.63 -2.84
N VAL A 132 14.70 -7.56 -3.32
CA VAL A 132 15.95 -7.64 -4.10
C VAL A 132 17.21 -7.38 -3.28
N ARG A 133 17.08 -7.20 -1.95
CA ARG A 133 18.24 -7.01 -1.07
C ARG A 133 19.16 -8.23 -1.12
N GLN A 134 20.43 -8.02 -0.77
CA GLN A 134 21.38 -9.12 -0.58
C GLN A 134 20.80 -10.20 0.33
N LYS A 135 21.11 -11.47 0.03
CA LYS A 135 20.54 -12.61 0.76
C LYS A 135 20.75 -12.53 2.27
N ALA A 136 21.93 -12.09 2.70
CA ALA A 136 22.26 -11.91 4.12
C ALA A 136 21.36 -10.86 4.80
N HIS A 137 21.07 -9.74 4.14
CA HIS A 137 20.18 -8.69 4.65
C HIS A 137 18.73 -9.16 4.72
N TYR A 138 18.26 -9.85 3.68
CA TYR A 138 16.93 -10.46 3.69
C TYR A 138 16.80 -11.49 4.81
N ASP A 139 17.80 -12.37 4.99
CA ASP A 139 17.77 -13.38 6.05
C ASP A 139 17.78 -12.80 7.47
N GLY A 140 18.47 -11.67 7.67
CA GLY A 140 18.50 -11.00 8.97
C GLY A 140 17.18 -10.28 9.34
N SER A 141 16.36 -9.89 8.35
CA SER A 141 15.06 -9.24 8.59
C SER A 141 14.18 -9.28 7.34
N LYS A 142 13.02 -9.93 7.45
CA LYS A 142 12.05 -10.19 6.36
C LYS A 142 10.72 -9.53 6.66
N ILE A 143 10.03 -9.09 5.61
CA ILE A 143 8.60 -8.81 5.71
C ILE A 143 7.87 -10.13 6.02
N THR A 144 7.01 -10.16 7.05
CA THR A 144 6.31 -11.38 7.50
C THR A 144 5.13 -11.79 6.61
N PHE A 145 5.07 -11.27 5.38
CA PHE A 145 4.06 -11.62 4.40
C PHE A 145 4.40 -12.98 3.76
N ASP A 146 3.42 -13.87 3.67
CA ASP A 146 3.58 -15.26 3.26
C ASP A 146 4.00 -15.42 1.79
N LYS A 147 3.66 -14.44 0.94
CA LYS A 147 4.08 -14.35 -0.47
C LYS A 147 5.19 -13.32 -0.65
N CYS A 148 6.22 -13.38 0.20
CA CYS A 148 7.43 -12.58 0.09
C CYS A 148 8.62 -13.48 -0.20
N ILE A 149 9.27 -13.29 -1.35
CA ILE A 149 10.45 -14.06 -1.78
C ILE A 149 11.64 -13.13 -2.00
N ASN A 150 12.86 -13.66 -1.97
CA ASN A 150 14.08 -12.89 -2.22
C ASN A 150 14.76 -13.33 -3.51
N ILE A 151 15.02 -12.37 -4.40
CA ILE A 151 15.93 -12.53 -5.55
C ILE A 151 17.14 -11.64 -5.26
N PRO A 152 18.26 -12.18 -4.78
CA PRO A 152 19.40 -11.37 -4.36
C PRO A 152 19.90 -10.47 -5.50
N GLN A 153 20.28 -9.23 -5.18
CA GLN A 153 20.86 -8.29 -6.15
C GLN A 153 22.03 -8.86 -6.97
N SER A 154 22.80 -9.82 -6.43
CA SER A 154 23.91 -10.48 -7.14
C SER A 154 23.47 -11.28 -8.38
N GLU A 155 22.23 -11.73 -8.39
CA GLU A 155 21.63 -12.51 -9.48
C GLU A 155 21.03 -11.61 -10.57
N ILE A 156 20.78 -10.33 -10.27
CA ILE A 156 20.05 -9.41 -11.14
C ILE A 156 21.04 -8.69 -12.06
N LYS A 157 21.02 -9.04 -13.35
CA LYS A 157 21.87 -8.43 -14.38
C LYS A 157 21.05 -8.04 -15.61
N PRO A 158 21.35 -6.89 -16.26
CA PRO A 158 20.65 -6.51 -17.49
C PRO A 158 20.69 -7.61 -18.55
N GLY A 159 19.55 -7.88 -19.18
CA GLY A 159 19.41 -8.91 -20.22
C GLY A 159 19.30 -10.35 -19.72
N GLU A 160 19.31 -10.58 -18.41
CA GLU A 160 19.08 -11.92 -17.85
C GLU A 160 17.66 -12.43 -18.17
N LEU A 161 17.50 -13.74 -18.34
CA LEU A 161 16.21 -14.34 -18.66
C LEU A 161 15.41 -14.60 -17.38
N GLY A 162 14.15 -14.12 -17.35
CA GLY A 162 13.32 -14.14 -16.14
C GLY A 162 13.18 -15.52 -15.49
N TYR A 163 13.08 -16.59 -16.28
CA TYR A 163 12.94 -17.95 -15.74
C TYR A 163 14.15 -18.44 -14.93
N LYS A 164 15.35 -17.88 -15.15
CA LYS A 164 16.58 -18.32 -14.47
C LYS A 164 16.59 -17.99 -12.99
N PHE A 165 15.82 -16.98 -12.56
CA PHE A 165 15.69 -16.66 -11.13
C PHE A 165 15.06 -17.79 -10.32
N ALA A 166 14.42 -18.78 -10.96
CA ALA A 166 13.99 -20.01 -10.29
C ALA A 166 15.14 -20.73 -9.55
N ASN A 167 16.38 -20.57 -10.03
CA ASN A 167 17.57 -21.15 -9.42
C ASN A 167 17.87 -20.59 -8.02
N CYS A 168 17.38 -19.38 -7.70
CA CYS A 168 17.50 -18.78 -6.37
C CYS A 168 16.80 -19.61 -5.28
N PHE A 169 15.83 -20.45 -5.67
CA PHE A 169 14.91 -21.15 -4.76
C PHE A 169 15.11 -22.66 -4.71
N HIS A 170 16.23 -23.18 -5.20
CA HIS A 170 16.49 -24.63 -5.27
C HIS A 170 16.45 -25.35 -3.90
N LYS A 171 16.62 -24.62 -2.79
CA LYS A 171 16.53 -25.13 -1.39
C LYS A 171 15.21 -24.82 -0.70
N ASP A 172 14.34 -24.02 -1.31
CA ASP A 172 13.09 -23.55 -0.70
C ASP A 172 11.92 -23.77 -1.67
N LYS A 173 11.22 -24.90 -1.46
CA LYS A 173 10.09 -25.30 -2.29
C LYS A 173 8.96 -24.27 -2.26
N GLN A 174 8.67 -23.65 -1.11
CA GLN A 174 7.60 -22.67 -1.01
C GLN A 174 7.91 -21.45 -1.87
N SER A 175 9.12 -20.90 -1.72
CA SER A 175 9.54 -19.75 -2.54
C SER A 175 9.64 -20.10 -4.02
N PHE A 176 10.06 -21.31 -4.37
CA PHE A 176 10.07 -21.80 -5.75
C PHE A 176 8.65 -21.84 -6.34
N ASP A 177 7.69 -22.41 -5.61
CA ASP A 177 6.29 -22.50 -6.04
C ASP A 177 5.67 -21.11 -6.18
N LEU A 178 5.96 -20.18 -5.25
CA LEU A 178 5.53 -18.78 -5.36
C LEU A 178 6.11 -18.10 -6.60
N PHE A 179 7.40 -18.30 -6.89
CA PHE A 179 8.04 -17.74 -8.07
C PHE A 179 7.47 -18.33 -9.37
N LYS A 180 7.17 -19.63 -9.42
CA LYS A 180 6.53 -20.27 -10.59
C LYS A 180 5.12 -19.73 -10.83
N HIS A 181 4.40 -19.41 -9.77
CA HIS A 181 3.07 -18.79 -9.83
C HIS A 181 3.11 -17.24 -9.91
N ARG A 182 4.21 -16.62 -10.33
CA ARG A 182 4.27 -15.14 -10.44
C ARG A 182 3.43 -14.55 -11.58
N SER A 183 2.90 -15.37 -12.49
CA SER A 183 2.13 -14.88 -13.64
C SER A 183 0.76 -14.31 -13.25
N ALA A 184 0.15 -13.57 -14.18
CA ALA A 184 -1.20 -12.99 -14.09
C ALA A 184 -2.30 -14.02 -13.74
N GLN A 185 -2.04 -15.31 -13.97
CA GLN A 185 -2.94 -16.38 -13.59
C GLN A 185 -3.09 -16.51 -12.08
N HIS A 186 -2.08 -16.15 -11.29
CA HIS A 186 -2.04 -16.36 -9.84
C HIS A 186 -1.70 -15.09 -9.04
N VAL A 187 -1.07 -14.10 -9.67
CA VAL A 187 -0.62 -12.85 -9.06
C VAL A 187 -1.11 -11.67 -9.90
N ASP A 188 -1.84 -10.76 -9.25
CA ASP A 188 -2.33 -9.53 -9.86
C ASP A 188 -1.31 -8.39 -9.78
N ILE A 189 -0.52 -8.35 -8.72
CA ILE A 189 0.46 -7.29 -8.48
C ILE A 189 1.75 -7.89 -7.90
N ILE A 190 2.84 -7.75 -8.65
CA ILE A 190 4.20 -7.96 -8.13
C ILE A 190 4.69 -6.65 -7.54
N ILE A 191 5.17 -6.68 -6.29
CA ILE A 191 5.75 -5.54 -5.58
C ILE A 191 7.25 -5.80 -5.42
N LEU A 192 8.08 -4.92 -5.98
CA LEU A 192 9.53 -4.97 -5.86
C LEU A 192 9.98 -4.07 -4.71
N VAL A 193 10.88 -4.58 -3.87
CA VAL A 193 11.37 -3.92 -2.65
C VAL A 193 12.89 -4.06 -2.57
N ASP A 194 13.60 -2.98 -2.29
CA ASP A 194 15.02 -3.01 -1.91
C ASP A 194 15.22 -2.41 -0.50
N TRP A 195 16.33 -1.72 -0.23
CA TRP A 195 16.49 -1.04 1.05
C TRP A 195 15.67 0.24 1.15
N ASN A 196 15.83 1.19 0.23
CA ASN A 196 15.32 2.56 0.41
C ASN A 196 15.03 3.32 -0.88
N THR A 197 15.00 2.67 -2.05
CA THR A 197 14.74 3.37 -3.31
C THR A 197 13.37 4.05 -3.29
N THR A 198 13.34 5.33 -3.67
CA THR A 198 12.13 6.14 -3.81
C THR A 198 11.88 6.44 -5.28
N GLN A 199 10.72 7.04 -5.60
CA GLN A 199 10.44 7.54 -6.95
C GLN A 199 11.48 8.56 -7.43
N GLU A 200 12.10 9.30 -6.50
CA GLU A 200 13.10 10.34 -6.80
C GLU A 200 14.49 9.73 -7.06
N THR A 201 14.84 8.64 -6.37
CA THR A 201 16.15 7.96 -6.52
C THR A 201 16.12 6.81 -7.54
N LEU A 202 14.96 6.52 -8.13
CA LEU A 202 14.79 5.45 -9.09
C LEU A 202 15.44 5.78 -10.44
N THR A 203 16.56 5.13 -10.75
CA THR A 203 17.26 5.24 -12.04
C THR A 203 17.19 3.94 -12.84
N THR A 204 17.54 3.97 -14.13
CA THR A 204 17.57 2.78 -15.00
C THR A 204 18.59 1.72 -14.54
N SER A 205 19.61 2.11 -13.78
CA SER A 205 20.65 1.21 -13.25
C SER A 205 20.32 0.62 -11.87
N THR A 206 19.21 1.03 -11.24
CA THR A 206 18.77 0.42 -9.98
C THR A 206 18.36 -1.04 -10.22
N TYR A 207 18.71 -1.94 -9.29
CA TYR A 207 18.34 -3.36 -9.38
C TYR A 207 16.82 -3.57 -9.50
N LEU A 208 16.02 -2.68 -8.90
CA LEU A 208 14.56 -2.69 -9.03
C LEU A 208 14.10 -2.46 -10.47
N ASN A 209 14.65 -1.46 -11.17
CA ASN A 209 14.33 -1.22 -12.58
C ASN A 209 14.89 -2.29 -13.49
N ILE A 210 16.11 -2.78 -13.23
CA ILE A 210 16.70 -3.88 -14.01
C ILE A 210 15.80 -5.13 -13.91
N LEU A 211 15.37 -5.52 -12.71
CA LEU A 211 14.48 -6.67 -12.53
C LEU A 211 13.10 -6.45 -13.16
N LYS A 212 12.53 -5.24 -13.01
CA LYS A 212 11.28 -4.88 -13.66
C LYS A 212 11.38 -5.02 -15.18
N ASP A 213 12.45 -4.49 -15.78
CA ASP A 213 12.74 -4.59 -17.21
C ASP A 213 12.88 -6.05 -17.66
N ILE A 214 13.54 -6.90 -16.86
CA ILE A 214 13.66 -8.33 -17.15
C ILE A 214 12.29 -9.01 -17.17
N PHE A 215 11.41 -8.72 -16.20
CA PHE A 215 10.06 -9.29 -16.20
C PHE A 215 9.18 -8.76 -17.32
N GLU A 216 9.36 -7.51 -17.75
CA GLU A 216 8.58 -6.93 -18.85
C GLU A 216 9.08 -7.37 -20.24
N LYS A 217 10.39 -7.58 -20.41
CA LYS A 217 11.03 -7.79 -21.73
C LYS A 217 11.62 -9.18 -21.93
N CYS A 218 12.10 -9.82 -20.87
CA CYS A 218 12.94 -11.03 -20.92
C CYS A 218 12.35 -12.23 -20.16
N ASP A 219 11.07 -12.19 -19.79
CA ASP A 219 10.33 -13.29 -19.15
C ASP A 219 9.31 -13.91 -20.11
N ALA A 220 9.80 -14.35 -21.27
CA ALA A 220 8.98 -14.92 -22.33
C ALA A 220 8.14 -16.11 -21.81
N GLY A 221 6.83 -16.07 -22.09
CA GLY A 221 5.87 -17.09 -21.63
C GLY A 221 5.20 -16.77 -20.29
N THR A 222 5.71 -15.80 -19.52
CA THR A 222 5.09 -15.35 -18.26
C THR A 222 4.44 -13.99 -18.46
N LYS A 223 3.10 -13.92 -18.51
CA LYS A 223 2.39 -12.64 -18.56
C LYS A 223 2.23 -12.10 -17.14
N HIS A 224 2.61 -10.85 -16.89
CA HIS A 224 2.42 -10.17 -15.60
C HIS A 224 1.28 -9.16 -15.69
N LYS A 225 0.38 -9.08 -14.69
CA LYS A 225 -0.74 -8.13 -14.71
C LYS A 225 -0.28 -6.71 -14.35
N LYS A 226 0.43 -6.55 -13.24
CA LYS A 226 1.06 -5.29 -12.81
C LYS A 226 2.36 -5.56 -12.06
N ILE A 227 3.37 -4.73 -12.30
CA ILE A 227 4.62 -4.71 -11.52
C ILE A 227 4.79 -3.31 -10.95
N LYS A 228 5.02 -3.22 -9.64
CA LYS A 228 5.14 -1.97 -8.90
C LYS A 228 6.39 -1.98 -8.04
N ILE A 229 6.99 -0.81 -7.85
CA ILE A 229 8.09 -0.59 -6.92
C ILE A 229 7.50 0.09 -5.68
N PHE A 230 7.83 -0.41 -4.49
CA PHE A 230 7.36 0.18 -3.24
C PHE A 230 8.20 1.41 -2.89
N ASN A 231 7.59 2.59 -2.88
CA ASN A 231 8.30 3.85 -2.65
C ASN A 231 8.89 3.92 -1.24
N GLY A 232 10.22 4.04 -1.13
CA GLY A 232 10.95 3.99 0.14
C GLY A 232 11.25 2.57 0.63
N SER A 233 10.81 1.55 -0.11
CA SER A 233 11.17 0.14 0.04
C SER A 233 11.14 -0.39 1.49
N TYR A 234 12.11 -1.24 1.87
CA TYR A 234 12.11 -1.91 3.17
C TYR A 234 12.26 -0.95 4.35
N GLN A 235 12.99 0.16 4.16
CA GLN A 235 13.15 1.19 5.17
C GLN A 235 11.81 1.87 5.50
N GLU A 236 11.03 2.25 4.49
CA GLU A 236 9.67 2.76 4.69
C GLU A 236 8.80 1.70 5.38
N TRP A 237 8.88 0.43 4.93
CA TRP A 237 8.15 -0.66 5.57
C TRP A 237 8.48 -0.81 7.06
N LEU A 238 9.75 -0.73 7.44
CA LEU A 238 10.19 -0.78 8.84
C LEU A 238 9.62 0.37 9.66
N MET A 239 9.58 1.58 9.10
CA MET A 239 9.07 2.76 9.79
C MET A 239 7.54 2.73 9.94
N THR A 240 6.82 2.29 8.90
CA THR A 240 5.35 2.28 8.89
C THR A 240 4.76 1.03 9.54
N TYR A 241 5.38 -0.14 9.35
CA TYR A 241 4.87 -1.46 9.70
C TYR A 241 5.89 -2.35 10.44
N PRO A 242 6.52 -1.88 11.53
CA PRO A 242 7.60 -2.61 12.20
C PRO A 242 7.17 -4.00 12.70
N THR A 243 5.90 -4.16 13.11
CA THR A 243 5.36 -5.45 13.59
C THR A 243 5.15 -6.48 12.48
N PHE A 244 5.30 -6.09 11.21
CA PHE A 244 5.20 -6.98 10.05
C PHE A 244 6.59 -7.31 9.49
N THR A 245 7.60 -7.34 10.37
CA THR A 245 8.97 -7.74 10.05
C THR A 245 9.48 -8.76 11.07
N THR A 246 10.39 -9.65 10.66
CA THR A 246 10.98 -10.63 11.58
C THR A 246 11.98 -10.01 12.55
N ASN A 247 12.56 -8.84 12.21
CA ASN A 247 13.48 -8.11 13.07
C ASN A 247 13.46 -6.60 12.77
N SER A 248 12.71 -5.83 13.56
CA SER A 248 12.54 -4.38 13.39
C SER A 248 13.74 -3.53 13.83
N ASN A 249 14.72 -4.11 14.53
CA ASN A 249 15.88 -3.40 15.08
C ASN A 249 17.09 -3.42 14.14
N MET A 250 16.92 -3.92 12.91
CA MET A 250 17.99 -4.01 11.94
C MET A 250 18.45 -2.59 11.54
N ALA A 251 19.73 -2.29 11.74
CA ALA A 251 20.34 -1.07 11.25
C ALA A 251 20.34 -1.06 9.71
N VAL A 252 19.78 -0.01 9.11
CA VAL A 252 19.84 0.21 7.67
C VAL A 252 21.31 0.45 7.31
N PRO A 253 21.88 -0.25 6.32
CA PRO A 253 23.24 0.03 5.87
C PRO A 253 23.36 1.50 5.43
N GLU A 254 24.46 2.18 5.78
CA GLU A 254 24.71 3.52 5.26
C GLU A 254 24.95 3.43 3.74
N PHE A 255 24.00 3.97 2.96
CA PHE A 255 24.13 4.06 1.51
C PHE A 255 24.77 5.41 1.17
N ASN A 256 26.04 5.40 0.75
CA ASN A 256 26.60 6.55 0.04
C ASN A 256 25.96 6.57 -1.35
N ASP A 257 25.08 7.55 -1.58
CA ASP A 257 24.16 7.69 -2.73
C ASP A 257 24.81 7.77 -4.14
N VAL A 258 26.09 7.42 -4.32
CA VAL A 258 26.79 7.49 -5.62
C VAL A 258 27.74 6.30 -5.89
N ALA A 259 27.92 5.32 -4.99
CA ALA A 259 29.06 4.38 -5.12
C ALA A 259 28.75 2.91 -5.51
N ASN A 260 27.50 2.45 -5.55
CA ASN A 260 27.21 1.02 -5.81
C ASN A 260 27.07 0.62 -7.30
N ALA A 261 27.36 1.53 -8.23
CA ALA A 261 27.60 1.19 -9.63
C ALA A 261 29.07 0.82 -9.93
N GLN A 262 29.98 0.96 -8.96
CA GLN A 262 31.40 0.62 -9.12
C GLN A 262 31.96 -0.10 -7.89
N GLN A 263 31.53 -1.34 -7.67
CA GLN A 263 32.34 -2.34 -6.98
C GLN A 263 32.30 -3.64 -7.78
N PHE A 264 32.90 -3.59 -8.96
CA PHE A 264 33.42 -4.75 -9.67
C PHE A 264 34.94 -4.67 -9.60
N GLU A 265 35.50 -4.95 -8.43
CA GLU A 265 36.89 -5.40 -8.30
C GLU A 265 37.02 -6.11 -6.94
N ASN A 266 37.31 -7.41 -7.02
CA ASN A 266 37.53 -8.26 -5.85
C ASN A 266 39.04 -8.22 -5.56
N PRO A 267 39.51 -7.78 -4.37
CA PRO A 267 40.94 -7.55 -4.14
C PRO A 267 41.78 -8.81 -3.91
N ASP A 268 41.20 -10.01 -3.86
CA ASP A 268 41.92 -11.23 -3.45
C ASP A 268 41.83 -12.40 -4.45
N ALA A 269 42.14 -12.16 -5.73
CA ALA A 269 42.47 -13.25 -6.66
C ALA A 269 43.99 -13.41 -6.78
N PRO A 270 44.57 -14.60 -6.50
CA PRO A 270 46.02 -14.79 -6.60
C PRO A 270 46.46 -14.64 -8.06
N CYS A 271 47.56 -13.89 -8.27
CA CYS A 271 48.18 -13.68 -9.58
C CYS A 271 48.45 -15.03 -10.30
N GLY A 272 47.59 -15.36 -11.27
CA GLY A 272 47.86 -16.34 -12.31
C GLY A 272 48.37 -15.65 -13.58
N PRO A 273 49.13 -16.35 -14.44
CA PRO A 273 49.88 -15.71 -15.51
C PRO A 273 48.96 -15.10 -16.55
N THR A 274 49.29 -13.86 -16.94
CA THR A 274 48.70 -13.08 -18.03
C THR A 274 48.57 -13.94 -19.30
N ARG A 275 47.33 -14.22 -19.72
CA ARG A 275 47.05 -14.72 -21.07
C ARG A 275 46.52 -13.59 -21.94
N HIS A 276 47.01 -13.62 -23.18
CA HIS A 276 46.68 -12.80 -24.33
C HIS A 276 45.14 -12.72 -24.58
N PRO A 277 44.64 -11.66 -25.25
CA PRO A 277 43.21 -11.53 -25.53
C PRO A 277 42.81 -12.46 -26.70
N ASP A 278 41.97 -13.46 -26.40
CA ASP A 278 41.42 -14.40 -27.38
C ASP A 278 39.97 -14.03 -27.79
N ALA A 279 39.83 -13.80 -29.09
CA ALA A 279 38.76 -14.25 -30.00
C ALA A 279 37.26 -13.88 -29.85
N GLU A 280 36.74 -13.31 -28.76
CA GLU A 280 35.28 -13.05 -28.69
C GLU A 280 34.83 -11.65 -29.16
N ASN A 281 35.73 -10.66 -29.18
CA ASN A 281 35.42 -9.31 -29.70
C ASN A 281 35.50 -9.19 -31.23
N CYS A 282 36.07 -10.17 -31.94
CA CYS A 282 36.15 -10.13 -33.41
C CYS A 282 34.82 -10.45 -34.09
N PHE A 283 33.95 -11.26 -33.48
CA PHE A 283 32.67 -11.65 -34.09
C PHE A 283 31.65 -10.51 -34.11
N TYR A 284 31.60 -9.69 -33.06
CA TYR A 284 30.69 -8.55 -32.99
C TYR A 284 31.06 -7.45 -33.99
N PHE A 285 32.36 -7.17 -34.18
CA PHE A 285 32.83 -6.20 -35.17
C PHE A 285 32.68 -6.70 -36.62
N LEU A 286 32.83 -8.01 -36.86
CA LEU A 286 32.56 -8.59 -38.18
C LEU A 286 31.07 -8.51 -38.55
N LEU A 287 30.16 -8.82 -37.62
CA LEU A 287 28.71 -8.79 -37.89
C LEU A 287 28.18 -7.38 -38.17
N ILE A 288 28.69 -6.36 -37.47
CA ILE A 288 28.33 -4.96 -37.75
C ILE A 288 28.91 -4.52 -39.11
N GLY A 289 30.15 -4.94 -39.43
CA GLY A 289 30.77 -4.68 -40.73
C GLY A 289 29.99 -5.29 -41.90
N PHE A 290 29.55 -6.55 -41.79
CA PHE A 290 28.75 -7.21 -42.82
C PHE A 290 27.38 -6.55 -43.01
N TYR A 291 26.72 -6.10 -41.93
CA TYR A 291 25.45 -5.40 -42.04
C TYR A 291 25.59 -4.08 -42.83
N TYR A 292 26.62 -3.28 -42.55
CA TYR A 292 26.87 -2.03 -43.28
C TYR A 292 27.28 -2.27 -44.74
N ILE A 293 28.10 -3.29 -45.02
CA ILE A 293 28.46 -3.65 -46.41
C ILE A 293 27.22 -4.12 -47.19
N CYS A 294 26.34 -4.91 -46.58
CA CYS A 294 25.14 -5.41 -47.24
C CYS A 294 24.17 -4.27 -47.60
N VAL A 295 23.98 -3.30 -46.70
CA VAL A 295 23.13 -2.11 -46.96
C VAL A 295 23.74 -1.24 -48.07
N TYR A 296 25.05 -1.03 -48.08
CA TYR A 296 25.72 -0.25 -49.13
C TYR A 296 25.68 -0.96 -50.49
N CYS A 297 25.86 -2.29 -50.54
CA CYS A 297 25.75 -3.06 -51.78
C CYS A 297 24.34 -3.05 -52.35
N ILE A 298 23.29 -3.14 -51.51
CA ILE A 298 21.89 -3.07 -51.96
C ILE A 298 21.57 -1.67 -52.51
N CYS A 299 22.02 -0.61 -51.83
CA CYS A 299 21.85 0.77 -52.31
C CYS A 299 22.59 1.03 -53.63
N ALA A 300 23.83 0.54 -53.77
CA ALA A 300 24.61 0.68 -54.99
C ALA A 300 24.00 -0.12 -56.16
N TYR A 301 23.45 -1.30 -55.89
CA TYR A 301 22.76 -2.10 -56.91
C TYR A 301 21.49 -1.41 -57.41
N TRP A 302 20.73 -0.77 -56.51
CA TRP A 302 19.53 -0.01 -56.88
C TRP A 302 19.86 1.25 -57.70
N LEU A 303 20.94 1.96 -57.35
CA LEU A 303 21.42 3.12 -58.11
C LEU A 303 21.97 2.73 -59.50
N CYS A 304 22.61 1.57 -59.63
CA CYS A 304 23.10 1.08 -60.91
C CYS A 304 21.95 0.60 -61.80
N TYR A 305 20.94 -0.07 -61.22
CA TYR A 305 19.77 -0.55 -61.95
C TYR A 305 18.93 0.61 -62.51
N THR A 306 18.75 1.71 -61.77
CA THR A 306 18.04 2.88 -62.27
C THR A 306 18.82 3.61 -63.37
N CYS A 307 20.16 3.75 -63.24
CA CYS A 307 20.99 4.34 -64.29
C CYS A 307 20.96 3.54 -65.61
N VAL A 308 21.04 2.20 -65.55
CA VAL A 308 20.99 1.35 -66.76
C VAL A 308 19.59 1.38 -67.39
N HIS A 309 18.53 1.42 -66.59
CA HIS A 309 17.16 1.48 -67.10
C HIS A 309 16.84 2.84 -67.78
N PHE A 310 17.37 3.95 -67.25
CA PHE A 310 17.27 5.26 -67.90
C PHE A 310 18.08 5.33 -69.20
N TYR A 311 19.28 4.74 -69.24
CA TYR A 311 20.10 4.71 -70.44
C TYR A 311 19.47 3.87 -71.56
N LEU A 312 18.86 2.71 -71.23
CA LEU A 312 18.15 1.88 -72.22
C LEU A 312 16.90 2.58 -72.78
N ILE A 313 16.14 3.31 -71.95
CA ILE A 313 14.96 4.07 -72.39
C ILE A 313 15.37 5.20 -73.34
N SER A 314 16.51 5.86 -73.11
CA SER A 314 17.02 6.92 -74.00
C SER A 314 17.57 6.41 -75.33
N VAL A 315 18.04 5.16 -75.41
CA VAL A 315 18.54 4.56 -76.66
C VAL A 315 17.40 4.00 -77.53
N ILE A 316 16.26 3.62 -76.94
CA ILE A 316 15.09 3.10 -77.66
C ILE A 316 14.19 4.22 -78.22
N THR A 317 14.34 5.46 -77.75
CA THR A 317 13.51 6.61 -78.16
C THR A 317 14.17 7.58 -79.16
N CYS A 318 15.28 7.17 -79.80
CA CYS A 318 15.92 7.91 -80.90
C CYS A 318 15.72 7.26 -82.27
#